data_AF-A0A7Y4VAD2-F1
#
_entry.id   AF-A0A7Y4VAD2-F1
#
_cell.length_a   1.000
_cell.length_b   1.000
_cell.length_c   1.000
_cell.angle_alpha   90.00
_cell.angle_beta   90.00
_cell.angle_gamma   90.00
#
_symmetry.space_group_name_H-M   'P 1'
#
loop_
_entity.id
_entity.type
_entity.pdbx_description
1 polymer ?
#
loop_
_entity_poly.entity_id
_entity_poly.type
_entity_poly.pdbx_seq_one_letter_code
_entity_poly.pdbx_strand_id
1 'polypeptide(L)'
;MEPALYLTKVEIQLFKKLPAKVRAAWDKRVEEETYDAFETPQEILRRLHTVDYSKVKGMEKFLQNADKHFESGGDISTLPFDQIPDAAIPTMFHSIGASGMTAMIGAGLQVKDVNDDDLHGIAAMSAMRRVVLMSNSVMLTK
;
A
#
# COMPACT_ATOMS: atom_id res chain seq x y z
N MET A 1 -16.83 11.60 10.64
CA MET A 1 -17.11 10.86 9.39
C MET A 1 -16.58 9.46 9.60
N GLU A 2 -17.38 8.42 9.39
CA GLU A 2 -16.87 7.05 9.51
C GLU A 2 -15.92 6.75 8.35
N PRO A 3 -14.81 6.02 8.57
CA PRO A 3 -13.84 5.76 7.52
C PRO A 3 -14.41 4.78 6.47
N ALA A 4 -14.25 5.12 5.19
CA ALA A 4 -14.57 4.25 4.06
C ALA A 4 -13.37 3.39 3.65
N LEU A 5 -13.64 2.20 3.13
CA LEU A 5 -12.67 1.28 2.52
C LEU A 5 -12.71 1.47 1.00
N TYR A 6 -11.73 2.16 0.44
CA TYR A 6 -11.61 2.35 -1.01
C TYR A 6 -10.81 1.18 -1.61
N LEU A 7 -11.49 0.17 -2.14
CA LEU A 7 -10.87 -1.09 -2.54
C LEU A 7 -10.89 -1.29 -4.07
N THR A 8 -9.78 -1.78 -4.63
CA THR A 8 -9.74 -2.23 -6.02
C THR A 8 -10.62 -3.48 -6.19
N LYS A 9 -10.95 -3.84 -7.43
CA LYS A 9 -11.70 -5.07 -7.73
C LYS A 9 -11.07 -6.32 -7.11
N VAL A 10 -9.74 -6.42 -7.12
CA VAL A 10 -9.00 -7.55 -6.53
C VAL A 10 -9.15 -7.55 -5.01
N GLU A 11 -8.99 -6.40 -4.36
CA GLU A 11 -9.12 -6.26 -2.90
C GLU A 11 -10.55 -6.51 -2.43
N ILE A 12 -11.57 -6.13 -3.21
CA ILE A 12 -12.96 -6.47 -2.92
C ILE A 12 -13.13 -8.00 -2.85
N GLN A 13 -12.47 -8.76 -3.72
CA GLN A 13 -12.52 -10.23 -3.66
C GLN A 13 -11.80 -10.78 -2.42
N LEU A 14 -10.72 -10.13 -1.98
CA LEU A 14 -10.03 -10.49 -0.73
C LEU A 14 -10.91 -10.18 0.48
N PHE A 15 -11.48 -8.98 0.54
CA PHE A 15 -12.38 -8.55 1.61
C PHE A 15 -13.61 -9.47 1.75
N LYS A 16 -14.18 -9.94 0.64
CA LYS A 16 -15.30 -10.89 0.66
C LYS A 16 -14.96 -12.24 1.30
N LYS A 17 -13.68 -12.61 1.40
CA LYS A 17 -13.22 -13.83 2.07
C LYS A 17 -13.06 -13.67 3.59
N LEU A 18 -13.14 -12.44 4.11
CA LEU A 18 -13.05 -12.20 5.55
C LEU A 18 -14.25 -12.81 6.30
N PRO A 19 -14.09 -13.14 7.59
CA PRO A 19 -15.18 -13.63 8.42
C PRO A 19 -16.40 -12.70 8.39
N ALA A 20 -17.60 -13.26 8.22
CA ALA A 20 -18.83 -12.49 8.08
C ALA A 20 -19.08 -11.51 9.24
N LYS A 21 -18.68 -11.88 10.46
CA LYS A 21 -18.80 -11.04 11.66
C LYS A 21 -18.03 -9.73 11.53
N VAL A 22 -16.81 -9.79 10.99
CA VAL A 22 -15.94 -8.63 10.79
C VAL A 22 -16.47 -7.80 9.61
N ARG A 23 -16.77 -8.47 8.50
CA ARG A 23 -17.25 -7.82 7.27
C ARG A 23 -18.58 -7.08 7.42
N ALA A 24 -19.53 -7.58 8.21
CA ALA A 24 -20.88 -7.01 8.32
C ALA A 24 -20.89 -5.53 8.76
N ALA A 25 -19.96 -5.12 9.62
CA ALA A 25 -19.83 -3.73 10.04
C ALA A 25 -19.34 -2.82 8.90
N TRP A 26 -18.64 -3.38 7.92
CA TRP A 26 -17.90 -2.64 6.88
C TRP A 26 -18.52 -2.74 5.48
N ASP A 27 -19.40 -3.71 5.20
CA ASP A 27 -20.01 -3.91 3.87
C ASP A 27 -20.64 -2.63 3.29
N LYS A 28 -21.23 -1.77 4.13
CA LYS A 28 -21.83 -0.48 3.71
C LYS A 28 -20.82 0.65 3.52
N ARG A 29 -19.56 0.43 3.89
CA ARG A 29 -18.46 1.39 3.89
C ARG A 29 -17.41 1.04 2.83
N VAL A 30 -17.61 -0.03 2.05
CA VAL A 30 -16.74 -0.38 0.93
C VAL A 30 -17.14 0.43 -0.30
N GLU A 31 -16.19 1.15 -0.85
CA GLU A 31 -16.29 1.87 -2.10
C GLU A 31 -15.28 1.30 -3.10
N GLU A 32 -15.67 1.19 -4.37
CA GLU A 32 -14.74 0.77 -5.41
C GLU A 32 -13.73 1.89 -5.68
N GLU A 33 -12.44 1.55 -5.69
CA GLU A 33 -11.39 2.44 -6.15
C GLU A 33 -11.43 2.52 -7.67
N THR A 34 -11.65 3.73 -8.18
CA THR A 34 -11.84 4.02 -9.61
C THR A 34 -10.62 4.67 -10.25
N TYR A 35 -9.69 5.20 -9.47
CA TYR A 35 -8.44 5.75 -10.00
C TYR A 35 -7.43 4.64 -10.28
N ASP A 36 -6.67 4.78 -11.37
CA ASP A 36 -5.74 3.77 -11.88
C ASP A 36 -4.37 4.33 -12.26
N ALA A 37 -4.08 5.58 -11.91
CA ALA A 37 -2.79 6.23 -12.16
C ALA A 37 -1.71 5.76 -11.15
N PHE A 38 -1.24 4.53 -11.32
CA PHE A 38 -0.16 3.93 -10.52
C PHE A 38 1.22 4.39 -10.99
N GLU A 39 2.19 4.36 -10.06
CA GLU A 39 3.59 4.56 -10.38
C GLU A 39 4.20 3.35 -11.09
N THR A 40 5.14 3.62 -11.99
CA THR A 40 6.03 2.60 -12.56
C THR A 40 7.06 2.12 -11.53
N PRO A 41 7.59 0.89 -11.67
CA PRO A 41 8.67 0.39 -10.81
C PRO A 41 9.87 1.35 -10.72
N GLN A 42 10.26 1.97 -11.83
CA GLN A 42 11.38 2.90 -11.88
C GLN A 42 11.10 4.21 -11.12
N GLU A 43 9.85 4.69 -11.13
CA GLU A 43 9.47 5.87 -10.34
C GLU A 43 9.53 5.59 -8.83
N ILE A 44 9.09 4.41 -8.42
CA ILE A 44 9.15 3.96 -7.02
C ILE A 44 10.61 3.80 -6.59
N LEU A 45 11.42 3.12 -7.40
CA LEU A 45 12.85 2.97 -7.14
C LEU A 45 13.55 4.33 -7.01
N ARG A 46 13.24 5.27 -7.90
CA ARG A 46 13.76 6.63 -7.80
C ARG A 46 13.36 7.30 -6.47
N ARG A 47 12.09 7.22 -6.06
CA ARG A 47 11.61 7.80 -4.78
C ARG A 47 12.31 7.18 -3.58
N LEU A 48 12.51 5.86 -3.59
CA LEU A 48 13.27 5.13 -2.57
C LEU A 48 14.68 5.71 -2.36
N HIS A 49 15.35 6.12 -3.44
CA HIS A 49 16.71 6.69 -3.38
C HIS A 49 16.76 8.20 -3.14
N THR A 50 15.66 8.93 -3.33
CA THR A 50 15.60 10.38 -3.05
C THR A 50 15.50 10.67 -1.56
N VAL A 51 15.04 9.70 -0.77
CA VAL A 51 14.88 9.83 0.67
C VAL A 51 16.18 9.49 1.39
N ASP A 52 16.59 10.35 2.33
CA ASP A 52 17.71 10.06 3.22
C ASP A 52 17.30 9.07 4.32
N TYR A 53 17.65 7.79 4.12
CA TYR A 53 17.50 6.73 5.11
C TYR A 53 18.75 6.50 5.97
N SER A 54 19.81 7.32 5.85
CA SER A 54 21.10 7.11 6.54
C SER A 54 20.99 7.01 8.06
N LYS A 55 19.92 7.57 8.64
CA LYS A 55 19.65 7.54 10.09
C LYS A 55 18.76 6.38 10.53
N VAL A 56 18.23 5.58 9.60
CA VAL A 56 17.35 4.45 9.93
C VAL A 56 18.10 3.14 9.79
N LYS A 57 18.55 2.61 10.94
CA LYS A 57 19.22 1.30 11.00
C LYS A 57 18.32 0.22 10.40
N GLY A 58 18.88 -0.60 9.51
CA GLY A 58 18.18 -1.71 8.86
C GLY A 58 17.62 -1.39 7.46
N MET A 59 17.47 -0.11 7.10
CA MET A 59 16.97 0.27 5.78
C MET A 59 17.95 -0.07 4.64
N GLU A 60 19.26 -0.04 4.88
CA GLU A 60 20.27 -0.35 3.86
C GLU A 60 20.03 -1.71 3.19
N LYS A 61 19.72 -2.74 4.00
CA LYS A 61 19.46 -4.08 3.48
C LYS A 61 18.16 -4.14 2.69
N PHE A 62 17.12 -3.43 3.15
CA PHE A 62 15.85 -3.33 2.42
C PHE A 62 16.06 -2.66 1.05
N LEU A 63 16.78 -1.53 1.01
CA LEU A 63 17.08 -0.81 -0.23
C LEU A 63 17.88 -1.67 -1.22
N GLN A 64 18.92 -2.35 -0.74
CA GLN A 64 19.71 -3.28 -1.58
C GLN A 64 18.87 -4.44 -2.14
N ASN A 65 17.91 -4.94 -1.37
CA ASN A 65 16.98 -5.97 -1.83
C ASN A 65 16.00 -5.41 -2.86
N ALA A 66 15.49 -4.20 -2.64
CA ALA A 66 14.60 -3.52 -3.57
C ALA A 66 15.29 -3.26 -4.91
N ASP A 67 16.55 -2.80 -4.90
CA ASP A 67 17.36 -2.58 -6.11
C ASP A 67 17.42 -3.85 -6.97
N LYS A 68 17.91 -4.95 -6.40
CA LYS A 68 18.01 -6.25 -7.09
C LYS A 68 16.66 -6.75 -7.59
N HIS A 69 15.62 -6.56 -6.78
CA HIS A 69 14.27 -6.98 -7.10
C HIS A 69 13.77 -6.27 -8.37
N PHE A 70 13.85 -4.94 -8.41
CA PHE A 70 13.41 -4.16 -9.57
C PHE A 70 14.32 -4.32 -10.79
N GLU A 71 15.63 -4.48 -10.62
CA GLU A 71 16.56 -4.83 -11.71
C GLU A 71 16.19 -6.15 -12.39
N SER A 72 15.68 -7.12 -11.62
CA SER A 72 15.22 -8.41 -12.15
C SER A 72 13.79 -8.38 -12.73
N GLY A 73 13.14 -7.21 -12.77
CA GLY A 73 11.75 -7.06 -13.23
C GLY A 73 10.70 -7.47 -12.20
N GLY A 74 11.07 -7.53 -10.92
CA GLY A 74 10.17 -7.89 -9.83
C GLY A 74 9.09 -6.82 -9.56
N ASP A 75 7.94 -7.27 -9.07
CA ASP A 75 6.80 -6.42 -8.71
C ASP A 75 6.85 -5.95 -7.25
N ILE A 76 6.41 -4.73 -6.97
CA ILE A 76 6.44 -4.17 -5.61
C ILE A 76 5.69 -5.02 -4.57
N SER A 77 4.67 -5.78 -4.98
CA SER A 77 3.88 -6.62 -4.09
C SER A 77 4.63 -7.78 -3.45
N THR A 78 5.81 -8.12 -3.96
CA THR A 78 6.65 -9.19 -3.43
C THR A 78 7.86 -8.67 -2.65
N LEU A 79 7.95 -7.36 -2.38
CA LEU A 79 8.99 -6.83 -1.50
C LEU A 79 8.78 -7.30 -0.06
N PRO A 80 9.87 -7.53 0.70
CA PRO A 80 9.78 -7.96 2.09
C PRO A 80 9.46 -6.77 3.00
N PHE A 81 8.20 -6.32 2.98
CA PHE A 81 7.74 -5.19 3.79
C PHE A 81 7.88 -5.42 5.30
N ASP A 82 7.98 -6.67 5.74
CA ASP A 82 8.27 -7.10 7.10
C ASP A 82 9.70 -6.74 7.57
N GLN A 83 10.60 -6.39 6.65
CA GLN A 83 11.96 -5.97 6.96
C GLN A 83 12.10 -4.45 7.15
N ILE A 84 11.02 -3.68 6.98
CA ILE A 84 11.05 -2.23 7.16
C ILE A 84 11.05 -1.91 8.66
N PRO A 85 12.03 -1.18 9.19
CA PRO A 85 12.01 -0.71 10.57
C PRO A 85 10.84 0.24 10.83
N ASP A 86 10.22 0.17 12.00
CA ASP A 86 9.08 1.02 12.37
C ASP A 86 9.34 2.51 12.15
N ALA A 87 10.55 2.97 12.46
CA ALA A 87 10.96 4.36 12.29
C ALA A 87 11.01 4.82 10.81
N ALA A 88 11.09 3.89 9.85
CA ALA A 88 11.03 4.18 8.42
C ALA A 88 9.61 4.11 7.86
N ILE A 89 8.63 3.52 8.55
CA ILE A 89 7.28 3.29 8.02
C ILE A 89 6.64 4.57 7.45
N PRO A 90 6.61 5.73 8.16
CA PRO A 90 5.97 6.93 7.64
C PRO A 90 6.62 7.42 6.34
N THR A 91 7.95 7.42 6.31
CA THR A 91 8.72 7.82 5.13
C THR A 91 8.55 6.81 4.01
N MET A 92 8.40 5.53 4.34
CA MET A 92 8.23 4.46 3.36
C MET A 92 6.87 4.55 2.67
N PHE A 93 5.79 4.90 3.38
CA PHE A 93 4.49 5.13 2.74
C PHE A 93 4.55 6.21 1.66
N HIS A 94 5.42 7.22 1.83
CA HIS A 94 5.65 8.21 0.79
C HIS A 94 6.37 7.61 -0.44
N SER A 95 7.46 6.87 -0.23
CA SER A 95 8.30 6.43 -1.36
C SER A 95 7.70 5.27 -2.16
N ILE A 96 6.93 4.37 -1.54
CA ILE A 96 6.31 3.23 -2.26
C ILE A 96 5.07 3.60 -3.08
N GLY A 97 4.49 4.78 -2.84
CA GLY A 97 3.36 5.29 -3.60
C GLY A 97 2.09 4.42 -3.50
N ALA A 98 1.21 4.58 -4.49
CA ALA A 98 -0.06 3.87 -4.54
C ALA A 98 0.14 2.36 -4.78
N SER A 99 1.17 1.98 -5.55
CA SER A 99 1.48 0.58 -5.84
C SER A 99 1.87 -0.19 -4.58
N GLY A 100 2.74 0.37 -3.73
CA GLY A 100 3.10 -0.28 -2.46
C GLY A 100 1.97 -0.29 -1.44
N MET A 101 1.16 0.77 -1.37
CA MET A 101 -0.04 0.77 -0.52
C MET A 101 -1.03 -0.32 -0.95
N THR A 102 -1.19 -0.56 -2.26
CA THR A 102 -2.02 -1.65 -2.78
C THR A 102 -1.51 -3.02 -2.36
N ALA A 103 -0.20 -3.23 -2.42
CA ALA A 103 0.41 -4.46 -1.92
C ALA A 103 0.14 -4.68 -0.43
N MET A 104 0.32 -3.63 0.39
CA MET A 104 0.09 -3.70 1.84
C MET A 104 -1.37 -3.92 2.19
N ILE A 105 -2.32 -3.25 1.51
CA ILE A 105 -3.76 -3.47 1.68
C ILE A 105 -4.12 -4.92 1.34
N GLY A 106 -3.63 -5.42 0.20
CA GLY A 106 -3.85 -6.80 -0.23
C GLY A 106 -3.29 -7.83 0.75
N ALA A 107 -2.11 -7.58 1.31
CA ALA A 107 -1.50 -8.42 2.35
C ALA A 107 -2.29 -8.37 3.66
N GLY A 108 -2.69 -7.18 4.10
CA GLY A 108 -3.49 -6.97 5.31
C GLY A 108 -4.83 -7.71 5.26
N LEU A 109 -5.53 -7.67 4.11
CA LEU A 109 -6.79 -8.41 3.90
C LEU A 109 -6.61 -9.94 3.85
N GLN A 110 -5.38 -10.44 3.75
CA GLN A 110 -5.06 -11.87 3.73
C GLN A 110 -4.55 -12.40 5.07
N VAL A 111 -4.38 -11.53 6.08
CA VAL A 111 -4.02 -11.96 7.43
C VAL A 111 -5.12 -12.88 7.98
N LYS A 112 -4.71 -13.96 8.64
CA LYS A 112 -5.63 -15.03 9.09
C LYS A 112 -6.72 -14.51 10.04
N ASP A 113 -6.35 -13.59 10.93
CA ASP A 113 -7.18 -13.13 12.04
C ASP A 113 -7.46 -11.62 11.97
N VAL A 114 -7.77 -11.11 10.76
CA VAL A 114 -8.17 -9.70 10.54
C VAL A 114 -9.35 -9.34 11.44
N ASN A 115 -9.17 -8.27 12.20
CA ASN A 115 -10.18 -7.72 13.10
C ASN A 115 -10.60 -6.29 12.70
N ASP A 116 -11.40 -5.65 13.54
CA ASP A 116 -11.94 -4.32 13.28
C ASP A 116 -10.87 -3.22 13.28
N ASP A 117 -9.86 -3.32 14.15
CA ASP A 117 -8.74 -2.37 14.21
C ASP A 117 -7.86 -2.48 12.96
N ASP A 118 -7.64 -3.72 12.47
CA ASP A 118 -6.94 -3.95 11.20
C ASP A 118 -7.70 -3.29 10.03
N LEU A 119 -9.03 -3.41 10.00
CA LEU A 119 -9.85 -2.77 8.96
C LEU A 119 -9.84 -1.24 9.08
N HIS A 120 -9.73 -0.66 10.28
CA HIS A 120 -9.49 0.77 10.43
C HIS A 120 -8.14 1.20 9.85
N GLY A 121 -7.08 0.42 10.10
CA GLY A 121 -5.77 0.66 9.50
C GLY A 121 -5.80 0.56 7.97
N ILE A 122 -6.46 -0.48 7.44
CA ILE A 122 -6.64 -0.67 6.00
C ILE A 122 -7.50 0.46 5.40
N ALA A 123 -8.54 0.92 6.08
CA ALA A 123 -9.35 2.05 5.63
C ALA A 123 -8.54 3.33 5.51
N ALA A 124 -7.74 3.66 6.54
CA ALA A 124 -6.83 4.80 6.49
C ALA A 124 -5.82 4.68 5.34
N MET A 125 -5.23 3.50 5.15
CA MET A 125 -4.29 3.25 4.05
C MET A 125 -4.95 3.36 2.67
N SER A 126 -6.17 2.84 2.52
CA SER A 126 -6.94 2.93 1.28
C SER A 126 -7.29 4.36 0.91
N ALA A 127 -7.62 5.20 1.90
CA ALA A 127 -7.87 6.62 1.72
C ALA A 127 -6.60 7.37 1.30
N MET A 128 -5.45 7.06 1.91
CA MET A 128 -4.17 7.62 1.49
C MET A 128 -3.82 7.22 0.06
N ARG A 129 -3.99 5.94 -0.30
CA ARG A 129 -3.79 5.47 -1.67
C ARG A 129 -4.64 6.24 -2.66
N ARG A 130 -5.94 6.41 -2.37
CA ARG A 130 -6.85 7.17 -3.22
C ARG A 130 -6.34 8.58 -3.50
N VAL A 131 -5.86 9.27 -2.46
CA VAL A 131 -5.26 10.61 -2.60
C VAL A 131 -4.02 10.58 -3.50
N VAL A 132 -3.15 9.58 -3.36
CA VAL A 132 -1.97 9.42 -4.23
C VAL A 132 -2.38 9.17 -5.69
N LEU A 133 -3.32 8.25 -5.93
CA LEU A 133 -3.84 7.95 -7.27
C LEU A 133 -4.50 9.17 -7.92
N MET A 134 -5.27 9.93 -7.15
CA MET A 134 -5.84 11.21 -7.59
C MET A 134 -4.74 12.20 -8.01
N SER A 135 -3.72 12.37 -7.18
CA SER A 135 -2.58 13.26 -7.46
C SER A 135 -1.84 12.85 -8.73
N ASN A 136 -1.57 11.55 -8.90
CA ASN A 136 -0.93 11.01 -10.09
C ASN A 136 -1.79 11.25 -11.35
N SER A 137 -3.11 11.07 -11.25
CA SER A 137 -4.07 11.30 -12.36
C SER A 137 -4.09 12.76 -12.84
N VAL A 138 -3.92 13.72 -11.93
CA VAL A 138 -3.86 15.16 -12.25
C VAL A 138 -2.52 15.54 -12.88
N MET A 139 -1.42 14.86 -12.55
CA MET A 139 -0.12 15.13 -13.17
C MET A 139 -0.01 14.62 -14.61
N LEU A 140 -0.79 13.61 -15.00
CA LEU A 140 -0.80 13.03 -16.35
C LEU A 140 -1.63 13.82 -17.39
N THR A 141 -2.28 14.93 -16.98
CA THR A 141 -3.08 15.80 -17.87
C THR A 141 -2.37 17.08 -18.31
N LYS A 142 -1.04 17.13 -18.24
CA LYS A 142 -0.19 18.20 -18.79
C LYS A 142 0.74 17.66 -19.87
#